data_AF-A0A8I1LN57-F1
#
_entry.id   AF-A0A8I1LN57-F1
#
_cell.length_a   1.000
_cell.length_b   1.000
_cell.length_c   1.000
_cell.angle_alpha   90.00
_cell.angle_beta   90.00
_cell.angle_gamma   90.00
#
_symmetry.space_group_name_H-M   'P 1'
#
loop_
_entity.id
_entity.type
_entity.pdbx_description
1 polymer ?
#
loop_
_entity_poly.entity_id
_entity_poly.type
_entity_poly.pdbx_seq_one_letter_code
_entity_poly.pdbx_strand_id
1 'polypeptide(L)' 'MDAEFTREWRCRDCGRLLGKTNGSQMQIRRKPLDYVVGFPVLATCPGCGSLNVTNKP' A
#
# COMPACT_ATOMS: atom_id res chain seq x y z
N MET A 1 -0.54 -0.82 -21.75
CA MET A 1 -1.01 -1.89 -20.84
C MET A 1 -0.81 -1.36 -19.44
N ASP A 2 -1.89 -0.88 -18.82
CA ASP A 2 -1.84 -0.36 -17.45
C ASP A 2 -1.37 -1.49 -16.52
N ALA A 3 -0.28 -1.28 -15.80
CA ALA A 3 0.33 -2.32 -15.00
C ALA A 3 -0.59 -2.71 -13.82
N GLU A 4 -1.03 -3.96 -13.79
CA GLU A 4 -2.02 -4.46 -12.83
C GLU A 4 -1.45 -4.50 -11.40
N PHE A 5 -2.18 -3.91 -10.44
CA PHE A 5 -1.81 -3.89 -9.02
C PHE A 5 -2.28 -5.17 -8.32
N THR A 6 -1.46 -6.23 -8.38
CA THR A 6 -1.83 -7.58 -7.91
C THR A 6 -1.20 -7.95 -6.56
N ARG A 7 0.01 -7.49 -6.25
CA ARG A 7 0.72 -7.89 -5.03
C ARG A 7 0.26 -7.07 -3.83
N GLU A 8 -0.20 -7.73 -2.79
CA GLU A 8 -0.72 -7.04 -1.61
C GLU A 8 0.39 -6.53 -0.70
N TRP A 9 0.24 -5.30 -0.23
CA TRP A 9 1.01 -4.76 0.89
C TRP A 9 0.10 -4.70 2.11
N ARG A 10 0.48 -5.45 3.15
CA ARG A 10 -0.28 -5.61 4.38
C ARG A 10 0.48 -5.02 5.56
N CYS A 11 -0.27 -4.56 6.54
CA CYS A 11 0.26 -4.15 7.83
C CYS A 11 1.00 -5.32 8.47
N ARG A 12 2.24 -5.07 8.92
CA ARG A 12 3.07 -6.10 9.56
C ARG A 12 2.50 -6.57 10.91
N ASP A 13 1.75 -5.72 11.59
CA ASP A 13 1.30 -6.00 12.96
C ASP A 13 -0.08 -6.65 13.02
N CYS A 14 -1.03 -6.23 12.16
CA CYS A 14 -2.41 -6.74 12.18
C CYS A 14 -2.87 -7.39 10.86
N GLY A 15 -2.00 -7.49 9.85
CA GLY A 15 -2.30 -8.13 8.57
C GLY A 15 -3.29 -7.37 7.67
N ARG A 16 -3.79 -6.21 8.11
CA ARG A 16 -4.75 -5.39 7.34
C ARG A 16 -4.14 -4.95 6.01
N LEU A 17 -4.92 -5.04 4.93
CA LEU A 17 -4.51 -4.56 3.60
C LEU A 17 -4.32 -3.04 3.60
N LEU A 18 -3.14 -2.58 3.18
CA LEU A 18 -2.77 -1.17 3.10
C LEU A 18 -2.74 -0.67 1.65
N GLY A 19 -2.38 -1.54 0.70
CA GLY A 19 -2.36 -1.23 -0.73
C GLY A 19 -2.05 -2.44 -1.59
N LYS A 20 -2.01 -2.25 -2.90
CA LYS A 20 -1.54 -3.24 -3.87
C LYS A 20 -0.48 -2.63 -4.77
N THR A 21 0.58 -3.36 -5.09
CA THR A 21 1.68 -2.92 -5.96
C THR A 21 1.71 -3.69 -7.27
N ASN A 22 2.15 -3.01 -8.32
CA ASN A 22 2.51 -3.57 -9.63
C ASN A 22 4.04 -3.70 -9.81
N GLY A 23 4.84 -3.51 -8.75
CA GLY A 23 6.30 -3.55 -8.77
C GLY A 23 7.00 -2.22 -9.03
N SER A 24 6.28 -1.20 -9.52
CA SER A 24 6.83 0.15 -9.74
C SER A 24 6.14 1.23 -8.90
N GLN A 25 4.86 1.05 -8.61
CA GLN A 25 4.03 1.96 -7.82
C GLN A 25 3.15 1.19 -6.84
N MET A 26 2.53 1.91 -5.91
CA MET A 26 1.57 1.40 -4.95
C MET A 26 0.22 2.07 -5.15
N GLN A 27 -0.83 1.27 -5.33
CA GLN A 27 -2.21 1.73 -5.24
C GLN A 27 -2.68 1.64 -3.79
N ILE A 28 -3.08 2.77 -3.22
CA ILE A 28 -3.67 2.88 -1.88
C ILE A 28 -5.12 3.30 -2.04
N ARG A 29 -6.05 2.46 -1.58
CA ARG A 29 -7.49 2.75 -1.59
C ARG A 29 -7.95 3.07 -0.18
N ARG A 30 -8.33 4.33 0.06
CA ARG A 30 -8.88 4.81 1.34
C ARG A 30 -10.06 5.71 1.06
N LYS A 31 -11.27 5.16 1.08
CA LYS A 31 -12.51 5.90 0.81
C LYS A 31 -12.51 7.25 1.56
N PRO A 32 -12.80 8.38 0.86
CA PRO A 32 -13.22 8.49 -0.54
C PRO A 32 -12.08 8.58 -1.58
N LEU A 33 -10.82 8.43 -1.16
CA LEU A 33 -9.63 8.77 -1.94
C LEU A 33 -8.92 7.50 -2.44
N ASP A 34 -8.59 7.50 -3.72
CA ASP A 34 -7.76 6.49 -4.36
C ASP A 34 -6.48 7.15 -4.88
N TYR A 35 -5.33 6.65 -4.42
CA TYR A 35 -4.02 7.19 -4.78
C TYR A 35 -3.15 6.13 -5.47
N VAL A 36 -2.32 6.58 -6.40
CA VAL A 36 -1.18 5.82 -6.91
C VAL A 36 0.08 6.60 -6.56
N VAL A 37 0.99 5.96 -5.82
CA VAL A 37 2.21 6.60 -5.29
C VAL A 37 3.46 5.82 -5.69
N GLY A 38 4.58 6.52 -5.84
CA GLY A 38 5.90 5.90 -6.01
C GLY A 38 6.48 5.39 -4.69
N PHE A 39 7.55 4.60 -4.77
CA PHE A 39 8.32 4.15 -3.61
C PHE A 39 9.38 5.20 -3.19
N PRO A 40 9.78 5.26 -1.90
CA PRO A 40 9.26 4.47 -0.78
C PRO A 40 7.84 4.91 -0.35
N VAL A 41 7.08 3.98 0.21
CA VAL A 41 5.70 4.23 0.68
C VAL A 41 5.63 4.09 2.19
N LEU A 42 5.12 5.13 2.84
CA LEU A 42 4.86 5.16 4.27
C LEU A 42 3.36 5.33 4.51
N ALA A 43 2.78 4.51 5.39
CA ALA A 43 1.38 4.62 5.76
C ALA A 43 1.12 4.13 7.19
N THR A 44 0.36 4.91 7.94
CA THR A 44 -0.18 4.50 9.24
C THR A 44 -1.34 3.52 9.03
N CYS A 45 -1.29 2.34 9.64
CA CYS A 45 -2.33 1.35 9.54
C CYS A 45 -3.64 1.88 10.14
N PRO A 46 -4.75 1.93 9.38
CA PRO A 46 -6.03 2.43 9.90
C PRO A 46 -6.70 1.44 10.88
N GLY A 47 -6.18 0.22 11.01
CA GLY A 47 -6.69 -0.79 11.94
C GLY A 47 -6.04 -0.73 13.32
N CYS A 48 -4.71 -0.67 13.39
CA CYS A 48 -3.96 -0.77 14.65
C CYS A 48 -3.05 0.43 14.96
N GLY A 49 -2.97 1.44 14.08
CA GLY A 49 -2.14 2.62 14.30
C GLY A 49 -0.64 2.46 13.99
N SER A 50 -0.17 1.25 13.69
CA SER A 50 1.24 0.99 13.34
C SER A 50 1.71 1.72 12.08
N LEU A 51 2.89 2.35 12.13
CA LEU A 51 3.53 2.93 10.95
C LEU A 51 4.19 1.84 10.11
N ASN A 52 3.77 1.72 8.86
CA ASN A 52 4.29 0.75 7.92
C ASN A 52 5.09 1.44 6.83
N VAL A 53 6.24 0.86 6.49
CA VAL A 53 7.16 1.35 5.45
C VAL A 53 7.42 0.21 4.48
N THR A 54 7.35 0.50 3.19
CA THR A 54 7.81 -0.42 2.14
C THR A 54 8.63 0.31 1.10
N ASN A 55 9.73 -0.31 0.70
CA ASN A 55 10.53 0.11 -0.44
C ASN A 55 10.01 -0.59 -1.71
N LYS A 56 10.67 -0.33 -2.83
CA LYS A 56 10.43 -1.06 -4.07
C LYS A 56 10.65 -2.57 -3.81
N PRO A 57 9.72 -3.46 -4.23
CA PRO A 57 9.82 -4.90 -4.04
C PRO A 57 11.05 -5.52 -4.72
#